data_AF-A0A235EXL9-F1
#
_entry.id   AF-A0A235EXL9-F1
#
_cell.length_a   1.000
_cell.length_b   1.000
_cell.length_c   1.000
_cell.angle_alpha   90.00
_cell.angle_beta   90.00
_cell.angle_gamma   90.00
#
_symmetry.space_group_name_H-M   'P 1'
#
loop_
_entity.id
_entity.type
_entity.pdbx_description
1 polymer ?
#
loop_
_entity_poly.entity_id
_entity_poly.type
_entity_poly.pdbx_seq_one_letter_code
_entity_poly.pdbx_strand_id
1 'polypeptide(L)'
;MNLHPTILEHVEREHGDALAVPPQLNQDALTIVLCNGVMLTVRYAAPDAYSLRWRTGLGTDAAELGIDTAPTHPQLATSPNHLHRADGSVVADPLTRVDASPEANVSALVAALASDPLLGALA
;
A
#
# COMPACT_ATOMS: atom_id res chain seq x y z
N MET A 1 14.46 -10.78 -9.67
CA MET A 1 14.29 -11.29 -8.29
C MET A 1 12.87 -10.97 -7.88
N ASN A 2 12.12 -11.90 -7.31
CA ASN A 2 10.77 -11.62 -6.81
C ASN A 2 10.91 -10.95 -5.43
N LEU A 3 10.40 -9.74 -5.27
CA LEU A 3 10.52 -8.94 -4.03
C LEU A 3 9.45 -9.32 -2.99
N HIS A 4 8.34 -9.91 -3.42
CA HIS A 4 7.19 -10.17 -2.56
C HIS A 4 7.46 -11.14 -1.38
N PRO A 5 8.31 -12.19 -1.50
CA PRO A 5 8.64 -13.03 -0.35
C PRO A 5 9.35 -12.29 0.79
N THR A 6 10.30 -11.40 0.49
CA THR A 6 11.02 -10.65 1.55
C THR A 6 10.11 -9.61 2.21
N ILE A 7 9.20 -9.01 1.43
CA ILE A 7 8.15 -8.14 1.96
C ILE A 7 7.22 -8.92 2.89
N LEU A 8 6.78 -10.12 2.50
CA LEU A 8 5.92 -10.98 3.32
C LEU A 8 6.57 -11.30 4.66
N GLU A 9 7.80 -11.83 4.64
CA GLU A 9 8.54 -12.18 5.86
C GLU A 9 8.74 -10.96 6.78
N HIS A 10 9.00 -9.78 6.19
CA HIS A 10 9.12 -8.55 6.95
C HIS A 10 7.80 -8.13 7.60
N VAL A 11 6.69 -8.18 6.86
CA VAL A 11 5.36 -7.80 7.36
C VAL A 11 4.89 -8.74 8.46
N GLU A 12 5.06 -10.05 8.31
CA GLU A 12 4.72 -11.02 9.36
C GLU A 12 5.49 -10.76 10.66
N ARG A 13 6.79 -10.45 10.53
CA ARG A 13 7.67 -10.20 11.68
C ARG A 13 7.35 -8.88 12.40
N GLU A 14 7.08 -7.81 11.65
CA GLU A 14 6.92 -6.45 12.22
C GLU A 14 5.47 -6.09 12.57
N HIS A 15 4.49 -6.67 11.85
CA HIS A 15 3.09 -6.25 11.91
C HIS A 15 2.12 -7.38 12.24
N GLY A 16 2.61 -8.53 12.74
CA GLY A 16 1.79 -9.71 13.02
C GLY A 16 0.49 -9.42 13.78
N ASP A 17 0.53 -8.52 14.77
CA ASP A 17 -0.65 -8.13 15.58
C ASP A 17 -1.72 -7.35 14.80
N ALA A 18 -1.33 -6.69 13.70
CA ALA A 18 -2.24 -5.95 12.84
C ALA A 18 -2.90 -6.83 11.77
N LEU A 19 -2.41 -8.05 11.55
CA LEU A 19 -2.87 -8.96 10.51
C LEU A 19 -4.09 -9.77 10.94
N ALA A 20 -5.15 -9.75 10.14
CA ALA A 20 -6.32 -10.60 10.35
C ALA A 20 -6.03 -12.06 10.02
N VAL A 21 -5.19 -12.30 9.00
CA VAL A 21 -4.71 -13.60 8.54
C VAL A 21 -3.28 -13.47 8.04
N PRO A 22 -2.50 -14.56 7.98
CA PRO A 22 -1.17 -14.53 7.36
C PRO A 22 -1.22 -13.95 5.93
N PRO A 23 -0.24 -13.12 5.52
CA PRO A 23 -0.22 -12.56 4.18
C PRO A 23 -0.13 -13.65 3.11
N GLN A 24 -0.77 -13.43 1.98
CA GLN A 24 -0.86 -14.42 0.91
C GLN A 24 -0.05 -13.99 -0.30
N LEU A 25 0.95 -14.79 -0.65
CA LEU A 25 1.71 -14.61 -1.87
C LEU A 25 0.94 -15.22 -3.05
N ASN A 26 0.60 -14.36 -4.01
CA ASN A 26 0.06 -14.74 -5.31
C ASN A 26 1.18 -14.68 -6.36
N GLN A 27 0.87 -15.02 -7.61
CA GLN A 27 1.87 -15.16 -8.67
C GLN A 27 2.70 -13.88 -8.89
N ASP A 28 2.07 -12.71 -8.81
CA ASP A 28 2.66 -11.40 -9.10
C ASP A 28 2.28 -10.31 -8.07
N ALA A 29 1.75 -10.72 -6.91
CA ALA A 29 1.29 -9.82 -5.86
C ALA A 29 1.36 -10.45 -4.48
N LEU A 30 1.40 -9.61 -3.45
CA LEU A 30 1.21 -9.98 -2.06
C LEU A 30 -0.11 -9.38 -1.56
N THR A 31 -0.97 -10.19 -0.96
CA THR A 31 -2.22 -9.75 -0.34
C THR A 31 -2.05 -9.72 1.19
N ILE A 32 -2.38 -8.59 1.80
CA ILE A 32 -2.33 -8.35 3.24
C ILE A 32 -3.73 -7.97 3.70
N VAL A 33 -4.25 -8.65 4.72
CA VAL A 33 -5.56 -8.33 5.31
C VAL A 33 -5.34 -7.91 6.76
N LEU A 34 -5.78 -6.71 7.10
CA LEU A 34 -5.63 -6.14 8.45
C LEU A 34 -6.86 -6.43 9.31
N CYS A 35 -6.67 -6.46 10.63
CA CYS A 35 -7.74 -6.68 11.62
C CYS A 35 -8.88 -5.67 11.54
N ASN A 36 -8.62 -4.47 11.00
CA ASN A 36 -9.63 -3.43 10.79
C ASN A 36 -10.44 -3.60 9.48
N GLY A 37 -10.23 -4.69 8.74
CA GLY A 37 -10.94 -5.00 7.50
C GLY A 37 -10.32 -4.43 6.23
N VAL A 38 -9.19 -3.72 6.33
CA VAL A 38 -8.43 -3.28 5.16
C VAL A 38 -7.85 -4.48 4.41
N MET A 39 -8.07 -4.51 3.10
CA MET A 39 -7.43 -5.46 2.20
C MET A 39 -6.48 -4.73 1.28
N LEU A 40 -5.18 -4.96 1.45
CA LEU A 40 -4.08 -4.36 0.70
C LEU A 40 -3.49 -5.37 -0.29
N THR A 41 -3.39 -4.97 -1.55
CA THR A 41 -2.65 -5.67 -2.60
C THR A 41 -1.37 -4.91 -2.91
N VAL A 42 -0.24 -5.59 -2.76
CA VAL A 42 1.11 -5.07 -3.00
C VAL A 42 1.67 -5.68 -4.27
N ARG A 43 2.11 -4.83 -5.20
CA ARG A 43 2.79 -5.23 -6.43
C ARG A 43 4.06 -4.42 -6.60
N TYR A 44 5.19 -5.09 -6.74
CA TYR A 44 6.46 -4.47 -7.12
C TYR A 44 6.98 -5.10 -8.41
N ALA A 45 7.19 -4.27 -9.44
CA ALA A 45 7.86 -4.67 -10.68
C ALA A 45 9.39 -4.47 -10.59
N ALA A 46 9.81 -3.45 -9.83
CA ALA A 46 11.19 -3.15 -9.45
C ALA A 46 11.17 -2.43 -8.09
N PRO A 47 12.31 -2.29 -7.37
CA PRO A 47 12.33 -1.64 -6.05
C PRO A 47 11.74 -0.22 -6.03
N ASP A 48 11.85 0.51 -7.13
CA ASP A 48 11.35 1.88 -7.36
C ASP A 48 10.06 1.93 -8.20
N ALA A 49 9.51 0.77 -8.59
CA ALA A 49 8.33 0.66 -9.43
C ALA A 49 7.26 -0.26 -8.81
N TYR A 50 6.20 0.35 -8.25
CA TYR A 50 5.20 -0.37 -7.47
C TYR A 50 3.78 0.16 -7.63
N SER A 51 2.83 -0.69 -7.23
CA SER A 51 1.41 -0.37 -7.06
C SER A 51 0.90 -1.02 -5.77
N LEU A 52 0.44 -0.20 -4.84
CA LEU A 52 -0.07 -0.56 -3.53
C LEU A 52 -1.54 -0.12 -3.49
N ARG A 53 -2.48 -1.06 -3.59
CA ARG A 53 -3.92 -0.76 -3.70
C ARG A 53 -4.66 -1.36 -2.53
N TRP A 54 -5.55 -0.61 -1.90
CA TRP A 54 -6.35 -1.15 -0.79
C TRP A 54 -7.80 -0.72 -0.81
N ARG A 55 -8.62 -1.54 -0.17
CA ARG A 55 -10.04 -1.27 0.11
C ARG A 55 -10.25 -1.18 1.60
N THR A 56 -11.10 -0.25 2.05
CA THR A 56 -11.38 -0.04 3.49
C THR A 56 -12.46 -0.97 4.07
N GLY A 57 -13.00 -1.90 3.27
CA GLY A 57 -14.02 -2.85 3.69
C GLY A 57 -14.44 -3.81 2.56
N LEU A 58 -15.40 -4.69 2.86
CA LEU A 58 -15.84 -5.78 1.97
C LEU A 58 -17.07 -5.46 1.10
N GLY A 59 -17.71 -4.30 1.30
CA GLY A 59 -18.91 -3.89 0.55
C GLY A 59 -18.63 -3.28 -0.82
N THR A 60 -19.69 -3.12 -1.62
CA THR A 60 -19.64 -2.42 -2.93
C THR A 60 -19.27 -0.94 -2.80
N ASP A 61 -19.58 -0.35 -1.64
CA ASP A 61 -19.33 1.06 -1.33
C ASP A 61 -17.96 1.27 -0.64
N ALA A 62 -17.16 0.19 -0.50
CA ALA A 62 -15.85 0.29 0.11
C ALA A 62 -14.92 1.14 -0.76
N ALA A 63 -14.40 2.21 -0.17
CA ALA A 63 -13.44 3.10 -0.81
C ALA A 63 -12.22 2.31 -1.28
N GLU A 64 -11.81 2.55 -2.53
CA GLU A 64 -10.55 2.07 -3.06
C GLU A 64 -9.55 3.22 -3.14
N LEU A 65 -8.38 2.99 -2.59
CA LEU A 65 -7.27 3.93 -2.57
C LEU A 65 -6.02 3.23 -3.09
N GLY A 66 -5.02 4.01 -3.47
CA GLY A 66 -3.81 3.44 -4.02
C GLY A 66 -2.62 4.37 -4.02
N ILE A 67 -1.44 3.80 -3.85
CA ILE A 67 -0.18 4.49 -4.11
C ILE A 67 0.53 3.75 -5.23
N ASP A 68 0.93 4.44 -6.29
CA ASP A 68 1.77 3.85 -7.32
C ASP A 68 2.75 4.86 -7.90
N THR A 69 3.68 4.35 -8.71
CA THR A 69 4.79 5.10 -9.30
C THR A 69 4.62 5.28 -10.82
N ALA A 70 3.40 5.17 -11.36
CA ALA A 70 3.21 5.47 -12.78
C ALA A 70 3.61 6.94 -13.04
N PRO A 71 4.43 7.23 -14.07
CA PRO A 71 4.98 8.56 -14.28
C PRO A 71 3.98 9.51 -14.96
N THR A 72 2.76 9.62 -14.41
CA THR A 72 1.63 10.35 -14.97
C THR A 72 1.39 11.72 -14.33
N HIS A 73 1.97 11.96 -13.15
CA HIS A 73 1.78 13.19 -12.36
C HIS A 73 3.13 13.86 -12.00
N PRO A 74 3.88 14.38 -12.98
CA PRO A 74 5.21 14.97 -12.77
C PRO A 74 5.22 16.22 -11.89
N GLN A 75 4.06 16.87 -11.70
CA GLN A 75 3.91 18.09 -10.91
C GLN A 75 3.82 17.85 -9.40
N LEU A 76 3.61 16.61 -8.96
CA LEU A 76 3.51 16.29 -7.53
C LEU A 76 4.90 16.28 -6.88
N ALA A 77 4.97 16.76 -5.63
CA ALA A 77 6.22 16.87 -4.89
C ALA A 77 6.95 15.52 -4.70
N THR A 78 6.21 14.42 -4.74
CA THR A 78 6.72 13.05 -4.58
C THR A 78 6.82 12.29 -5.89
N SER A 79 6.75 12.97 -7.05
CA SER A 79 6.85 12.28 -8.33
C SER A 79 8.09 11.36 -8.37
N PRO A 80 7.95 10.09 -8.79
CA PRO A 80 6.80 9.53 -9.48
C PRO A 80 5.68 8.99 -8.57
N ASN A 81 5.93 8.76 -7.27
CA ASN A 81 4.93 8.19 -6.38
C ASN A 81 3.83 9.18 -6.03
N HIS A 82 2.59 8.71 -6.06
CA HIS A 82 1.40 9.53 -5.81
C HIS A 82 0.28 8.69 -5.19
N LEU A 83 -0.59 9.36 -4.42
CA LEU A 83 -1.73 8.77 -3.74
C LEU A 83 -3.02 9.06 -4.53
N HIS A 84 -3.71 8.00 -4.94
CA HIS A 84 -5.11 7.99 -5.36
C HIS A 84 -6.01 7.92 -4.13
N ARG A 85 -6.89 8.90 -3.98
CA ARG A 85 -7.91 8.96 -2.92
C ARG A 85 -9.24 8.41 -3.39
N ALA A 86 -10.10 8.11 -2.41
CA ALA A 86 -11.44 7.57 -2.62
C ALA A 86 -12.36 8.48 -3.46
N ASP A 87 -12.14 9.80 -3.41
CA ASP A 87 -12.87 10.81 -4.18
C ASP A 87 -12.38 10.94 -5.63
N GLY A 88 -11.39 10.12 -6.03
CA GLY A 88 -10.76 10.15 -7.35
C GLY A 88 -9.65 11.20 -7.50
N SER A 89 -9.39 12.02 -6.47
CA SER A 89 -8.29 12.97 -6.50
C SER A 89 -6.93 12.25 -6.40
N VAL A 90 -5.91 12.87 -7.00
CA VAL A 90 -4.53 12.39 -6.95
C VAL A 90 -3.67 13.45 -6.29
N VAL A 91 -2.98 13.06 -5.21
CA VAL A 91 -2.17 13.96 -4.40
C VAL A 91 -0.76 13.39 -4.21
N ALA A 92 0.14 14.21 -3.68
CA ALA A 92 1.46 13.75 -3.29
C ALA A 92 1.32 12.62 -2.26
N ASP A 93 2.07 11.55 -2.46
CA ASP A 93 2.05 10.40 -1.57
C ASP A 93 2.74 10.75 -0.24
N PRO A 94 2.02 10.69 0.89
CA PRO A 94 2.58 11.11 2.17
C PRO A 94 3.49 10.06 2.83
N LEU A 95 3.57 8.84 2.30
CA LEU A 95 4.18 7.70 2.98
C LEU A 95 5.39 7.14 2.26
N THR A 96 5.26 6.75 1.00
CA THR A 96 6.30 5.94 0.36
C THR A 96 7.39 6.79 -0.27
N ARG A 97 8.58 6.21 -0.41
CA ARG A 97 9.71 6.85 -1.10
C ARG A 97 10.35 5.84 -2.05
N VAL A 98 10.61 6.25 -3.29
CA VAL A 98 11.22 5.39 -4.31
C VAL A 98 12.67 4.97 -4.00
N ASP A 99 13.35 5.68 -3.10
CA ASP A 99 14.71 5.37 -2.63
C ASP A 99 14.72 4.51 -1.34
N ALA A 100 13.55 4.22 -0.76
CA ALA A 100 13.41 3.31 0.37
C ALA A 100 13.31 1.86 -0.12
N SER A 101 13.57 0.90 0.78
CA SER A 101 13.37 -0.52 0.42
C SER A 101 11.87 -0.83 0.30
N PRO A 102 11.48 -1.82 -0.53
CA PRO A 102 10.09 -2.27 -0.63
C PRO A 102 9.48 -2.64 0.73
N GLU A 103 10.26 -3.30 1.60
CA GLU A 103 9.85 -3.65 2.96
C GLU A 103 9.53 -2.40 3.79
N ALA A 104 10.37 -1.37 3.74
CA ALA A 104 10.16 -0.13 4.48
C ALA A 104 8.89 0.61 4.01
N ASN A 105 8.66 0.69 2.70
CA ASN A 105 7.46 1.31 2.14
C ASN A 105 6.18 0.56 2.54
N VAL A 106 6.18 -0.77 2.42
CA VAL A 106 5.02 -1.59 2.79
C VAL A 106 4.78 -1.55 4.30
N SER A 107 5.84 -1.58 5.11
CA SER A 107 5.76 -1.48 6.57
C SER A 107 5.15 -0.15 7.03
N ALA A 108 5.61 0.97 6.44
CA ALA A 108 5.04 2.29 6.71
C ALA A 108 3.55 2.37 6.33
N LEU A 109 3.19 1.79 5.18
CA LEU A 109 1.80 1.75 4.74
C LEU A 109 0.92 0.89 5.65
N VAL A 110 1.37 -0.31 6.04
CA VAL A 110 0.62 -1.19 6.96
C VAL A 110 0.38 -0.51 8.30
N ALA A 111 1.39 0.13 8.88
CA ALA A 111 1.26 0.88 10.13
C ALA A 111 0.23 2.03 10.00
N ALA A 112 0.28 2.78 8.90
CA ALA A 112 -0.65 3.88 8.65
C ALA A 112 -2.08 3.36 8.46
N LEU A 113 -2.29 2.32 7.65
CA LEU A 113 -3.61 1.75 7.35
C LEU A 113 -4.24 1.05 8.55
N ALA A 114 -3.44 0.50 9.46
CA ALA A 114 -3.95 -0.05 10.72
C ALA A 114 -4.62 1.02 11.59
N SER A 115 -4.15 2.27 11.49
CA SER A 115 -4.65 3.42 12.28
C SER A 115 -5.71 4.24 11.54
N ASP A 116 -5.48 4.53 10.26
CA ASP A 116 -6.34 5.34 9.41
C ASP A 116 -6.40 4.77 7.98
N PRO A 117 -7.43 3.96 7.66
CA PRO A 117 -7.61 3.38 6.33
C PRO A 117 -7.76 4.40 5.18
N LEU A 118 -8.07 5.66 5.48
CA LEU A 118 -8.29 6.72 4.50
C LEU A 118 -7.08 7.65 4.34
N LEU A 119 -6.04 7.50 5.16
CA LEU A 119 -4.84 8.33 5.16
C LEU A 119 -5.16 9.84 5.15
N GLY A 120 -6.08 10.27 6.01
CA GLY A 120 -6.49 11.66 6.15
C GLY A 120 -7.42 12.17 5.05
N ALA A 121 -8.06 11.30 4.25
CA ALA A 121 -9.01 11.71 3.20
C ALA A 121 -10.39 12.17 3.71
N LEU A 122 -10.50 12.68 4.94
CA LEU A 122 -11.70 13.38 5.41
C LEU A 122 -11.37 14.87 5.59
N ALA A 123 -11.74 15.66 4.57
CA ALA A 123 -12.04 17.08 4.69
C ALA A 123 -13.30 17.37 3.88
#